data_AF-A0A920KY19-F1
#
_entry.id   AF-A0A920KY19-F1
#
_cell.length_a   1.000
_cell.length_b   1.000
_cell.length_c   1.000
_cell.angle_alpha   90.00
_cell.angle_beta   90.00
_cell.angle_gamma   90.00
#
_symmetry.space_group_name_H-M   'P 1'
#
loop_
_entity.id
_entity.type
_entity.pdbx_description
1 polymer ?
#
loop_
_entity_poly.entity_id
_entity_poly.type
_entity_poly.pdbx_seq_one_letter_code
_entity_poly.pdbx_strand_id
1 'polypeptide(L)' 'MPKISSKGKNLPTSPIRKLSKYATDAKAKGIDVIHLNIGQPDIETPAKALQAIQSFDKNVLGLWSI' A
#
# COMPACT_ATOMS: atom_id res chain seq x y z
N MET A 1 0.68 5.99 26.72
CA MET A 1 1.11 6.06 25.30
C MET A 1 2.57 5.65 25.21
N PRO A 2 2.97 4.78 24.26
CA PRO A 2 4.37 4.41 24.08
C PRO A 2 5.19 5.63 23.61
N LYS A 3 6.42 5.77 24.13
CA LYS A 3 7.37 6.79 23.67
C LYS A 3 7.97 6.35 22.32
N ILE A 4 7.87 7.22 21.32
CA ILE A 4 8.51 7.00 20.01
C ILE A 4 10.03 7.04 20.17
N SER A 5 10.73 6.09 19.54
CA SER A 5 12.20 6.03 19.54
C SER A 5 12.84 7.22 18.82
N SER A 6 14.11 7.51 19.13
CA SER A 6 14.86 8.58 18.45
C SER A 6 14.94 8.37 16.94
N LYS A 7 15.10 7.11 16.51
CA LYS A 7 15.09 6.74 15.08
C LYS A 7 13.76 7.09 14.40
N GLY A 8 12.63 6.81 15.06
CA GLY A 8 11.31 7.15 14.53
C GLY A 8 11.07 8.65 14.44
N LYS A 9 11.57 9.43 15.40
CA LYS A 9 11.47 10.90 15.40
C LYS A 9 12.31 11.55 14.29
N ASN A 10 13.45 10.96 13.94
CA ASN A 10 14.37 11.49 12.94
C ASN A 10 14.06 11.04 11.51
N LEU A 11 13.02 10.21 11.31
CA LEU A 11 12.66 9.69 10.01
C LEU A 11 12.00 10.80 9.18
N PRO A 12 12.57 11.17 8.01
CA PRO A 12 12.01 12.24 7.19
C PRO A 12 10.67 11.81 6.58
N THR A 13 9.81 12.79 6.29
CA THR A 13 8.55 12.53 5.60
C THR A 13 8.80 12.16 4.14
N SER A 14 8.07 11.17 3.60
CA SER A 14 8.12 10.86 2.17
C SER A 14 7.69 12.06 1.31
N PRO A 15 8.53 12.54 0.38
CA PRO A 15 8.17 13.62 -0.54
C PRO A 15 6.97 13.27 -1.41
N ILE A 16 6.87 12.02 -1.88
CA ILE A 16 5.74 11.53 -2.69
C ILE A 16 4.45 11.59 -1.89
N ARG A 17 4.48 11.18 -0.61
CA ARG A 17 3.29 11.23 0.26
C ARG A 17 2.85 12.67 0.55
N LYS A 18 3.78 13.62 0.60
CA LYS A 18 3.45 15.05 0.70
C LYS A 18 2.70 15.53 -0.56
N LEU A 19 3.11 15.07 -1.74
CA LEU A 19 2.46 15.40 -3.02
C LEU A 19 1.07 14.79 -3.17
N SER A 20 0.82 13.62 -2.57
CA SER A 20 -0.47 12.93 -2.62
C SER A 20 -1.65 13.81 -2.16
N LYS A 21 -1.44 14.69 -1.17
CA LYS A 21 -2.49 15.60 -0.71
C LYS A 21 -2.93 16.57 -1.81
N TYR A 22 -1.99 17.16 -2.53
CA TYR A 22 -2.29 18.11 -3.60
C TYR A 22 -2.99 17.43 -4.77
N ALA A 23 -2.61 16.18 -5.08
CA ALA A 23 -3.31 15.39 -6.08
C ALA A 23 -4.78 15.13 -5.71
N THR A 24 -5.06 14.80 -4.44
CA THR A 24 -6.44 14.66 -3.95
C THR A 24 -7.22 15.96 -4.01
N ASP A 25 -6.61 17.07 -3.57
CA ASP A 25 -7.22 18.41 -3.61
C ASP A 25 -7.52 18.86 -5.05
N ALA A 26 -6.67 18.51 -6.02
CA ALA A 26 -6.88 18.78 -7.44
C ALA A 26 -8.04 17.94 -8.02
N LYS A 27 -8.08 16.63 -7.72
CA LYS A 27 -9.19 15.75 -8.12
C LYS A 27 -10.53 16.25 -7.58
N ALA A 28 -10.58 16.72 -6.33
CA ALA A 28 -11.78 17.29 -5.72
C ALA A 28 -12.29 18.56 -6.43
N LYS A 29 -11.40 19.28 -7.14
CA LYS A 29 -11.74 20.45 -7.98
C LYS A 29 -12.14 20.07 -9.40
N GLY A 30 -12.24 18.78 -9.72
CA GLY A 30 -12.53 18.29 -11.07
C GLY A 30 -11.34 18.37 -12.04
N ILE A 31 -10.12 18.57 -11.52
CA ILE A 31 -8.91 18.53 -12.35
C ILE A 31 -8.51 17.07 -12.55
N ASP A 32 -8.26 16.70 -13.81
CA ASP A 32 -7.74 15.37 -14.12
C ASP A 32 -6.26 15.28 -13.70
N VAL A 33 -5.92 14.20 -12.99
CA VAL A 33 -4.59 14.00 -12.41
C VAL A 33 -4.04 12.65 -12.87
N ILE A 34 -3.05 12.71 -13.74
CA ILE A 34 -2.37 11.54 -14.32
C ILE A 34 -1.21 11.12 -13.40
N HIS A 35 -1.26 9.88 -12.88
CA HIS A 35 -0.26 9.34 -11.95
C HIS A 35 0.82 8.59 -12.71
N LEU A 36 1.98 9.23 -12.90
CA LEU A 36 3.18 8.63 -13.53
C LEU A 36 4.29 8.32 -12.50
N ASN A 37 4.02 8.55 -11.23
CA ASN A 37 4.99 8.54 -10.13
C ASN A 37 4.75 7.44 -9.10
N ILE A 38 3.72 6.59 -9.28
CA ILE A 38 3.37 5.50 -8.37
C ILE A 38 3.65 4.18 -9.07
N GLY A 39 4.40 3.29 -8.42
CA GLY A 39 4.76 1.97 -8.97
C GLY A 39 3.66 0.90 -8.83
N GLN A 40 2.40 1.29 -8.63
CA GLN A 40 1.31 0.34 -8.56
C GLN A 40 0.91 -0.08 -9.98
N PRO A 41 0.91 -1.38 -10.31
CA PRO A 41 0.41 -1.85 -11.60
C PRO A 41 -1.09 -1.58 -11.73
N ASP A 42 -1.51 -1.28 -12.95
CA ASP A 42 -2.89 -1.06 -13.38
C ASP A 42 -3.54 -2.33 -13.97
N ILE A 43 -2.81 -3.45 -13.98
CA ILE A 43 -3.28 -4.75 -14.46
C ILE A 43 -3.92 -5.56 -13.33
N GLU A 44 -4.86 -6.43 -13.71
CA GLU A 44 -5.51 -7.33 -12.77
C GLU A 44 -4.53 -8.35 -12.18
N THR A 45 -4.75 -8.70 -10.91
CA THR A 45 -4.03 -9.80 -10.27
C THR A 45 -4.34 -11.12 -10.99
N PRO A 46 -3.33 -11.95 -11.32
CA PRO A 46 -3.58 -13.21 -12.01
C PRO A 46 -4.57 -14.12 -11.30
N ALA A 47 -5.59 -14.62 -12.02
CA ALA A 47 -6.65 -15.45 -11.47
C ALA A 47 -6.12 -16.69 -10.71
N LYS A 48 -5.04 -17.30 -11.20
CA LYS A 48 -4.39 -18.44 -10.56
C LYS A 48 -3.87 -18.12 -9.15
N ALA A 49 -3.36 -16.91 -8.94
CA ALA A 49 -2.89 -16.47 -7.62
C ALA A 49 -4.07 -16.23 -6.67
N LEU A 50 -5.15 -15.61 -7.16
CA LEU A 50 -6.37 -15.40 -6.39
C LEU A 50 -7.02 -16.73 -5.98
N GLN A 51 -7.12 -17.68 -6.91
CA GLN A 51 -7.68 -19.00 -6.65
C GLN A 51 -6.88 -19.76 -5.60
N ALA A 52 -5.55 -19.74 -5.66
CA ALA A 52 -4.70 -20.40 -4.67
C ALA A 52 -4.91 -19.85 -3.24
N ILE A 53 -5.19 -18.55 -3.12
CA ILE A 53 -5.52 -17.91 -1.84
C ILE A 53 -6.94 -18.29 -1.42
N GLN A 54 -7.91 -18.26 -2.33
CA GLN A 54 -9.31 -18.56 -2.05
C GLN A 54 -9.54 -20.03 -1.68
N SER A 55 -8.76 -20.95 -2.26
CA SER A 55 -8.85 -22.38 -1.98
C SER A 55 -8.05 -22.81 -0.75
N PHE A 56 -7.38 -21.87 -0.07
CA PHE A 56 -6.61 -22.19 1.12
C PHE A 56 -7.55 -22.42 2.31
N ASP A 57 -7.60 -23.65 2.82
CA ASP A 57 -8.57 -24.12 3.81
C ASP A 57 -7.96 -24.44 5.19
N LYS A 58 -6.67 -24.18 5.40
CA LYS A 58 -6.04 -24.46 6.68
C LYS A 58 -6.49 -23.45 7.73
N ASN A 59 -7.03 -23.97 8.83
CA ASN A 59 -7.47 -23.19 9.98
C ASN A 59 -6.33 -22.55 10.78
N VAL A 60 -5.09 -23.02 10.58
CA VAL A 60 -3.90 -22.52 11.28
C VAL A 60 -2.79 -22.25 10.28
N LEU A 61 -2.30 -21.00 10.25
CA LEU A 61 -1.10 -20.59 9.54
C LEU A 61 0.13 -20.88 10.42
N GLY A 62 0.64 -22.10 10.34
CA GLY A 62 1.81 -22.54 11.11
C GLY A 62 3.14 -22.19 10.43
N LEU A 63 4.11 -21.72 11.22
CA LEU A 63 5.51 -21.56 10.80
C LEU A 63 6.29 -22.89 10.79
N TRP A 64 5.78 -23.90 11.50
CA TRP A 64 6.37 -25.23 11.65
C TRP A 64 5.32 -26.27 11.25
N SER A 65 5.08 -26.43 9.95
CA SER A 65 4.35 -27.58 9.43
C SER A 65 5.35 -28.54 8.79
N ILE A 66 5.91 -29.42 9.62
CA ILE A 66 6.39 -30.75 9.25
C ILE A 66 5.34 -31.72 9.78
#